data_AF-A0A0R2JHC2-F1
#
_entry.id   AF-A0A0R2JHC2-F1
#
_cell.length_a   1.000
_cell.length_b   1.000
_cell.length_c   1.000
_cell.angle_alpha   90.00
_cell.angle_beta   90.00
_cell.angle_gamma   90.00
#
_symmetry.space_group_name_H-M   'P 1'
#
loop_
_entity.id
_entity.type
_entity.pdbx_description
1 polymer ?
#
loop_
_entity_poly.entity_id
_entity_poly.type
_entity_poly.pdbx_seq_one_letter_code
_entity_poly.pdbx_strand_id
1 'polypeptide(L)'
;MNNTEYYDTLGVSKDASQDEIKKAYRKLSKKYHPDINHEDGAEEKYKAVQDAYETLGDDQKRQMYDQYGKAGADAGFGGGGQGFGGFGGFGGGGQGAQFSGDLNDLFEQMFGGGFSSDPNRPRQGRDLQYRMNLSFEEAIFGKETTINYNRQGENGEQERKELKVTIPAGVEDGQQMRLSGQGEAGTNGGAYGDLYVVFYVAASKDGFERDGATVYSRVAVDYATAVLGGEISVNTVHGDVQLKIPAGTQTETNFRLRGKGAPVMRGNGNGDQIVTVYIDVPKKLSKDQKKALTAYQEAMDGHSTKRGLFN
;
A
#
# COMPACT_ATOMS: atom_id res chain seq x y z
N MET A 1 -2.67 -9.44 -45.57
CA MET A 1 -1.65 -10.12 -44.75
C MET A 1 -2.33 -10.49 -43.45
N ASN A 2 -2.31 -11.77 -43.05
CA ASN A 2 -2.86 -12.16 -41.75
C ASN A 2 -1.75 -12.01 -40.72
N ASN A 3 -1.83 -10.97 -39.88
CA ASN A 3 -0.85 -10.69 -38.84
C ASN A 3 -1.07 -11.65 -37.65
N THR A 4 -0.76 -12.93 -37.84
CA THR A 4 -0.97 -13.98 -36.82
C THR A 4 0.33 -14.40 -36.13
N GLU A 5 1.49 -13.94 -36.60
CA GLU A 5 2.80 -14.41 -36.15
C GLU A 5 3.00 -14.33 -34.62
N TYR A 6 2.55 -13.25 -33.97
CA TYR A 6 2.64 -13.12 -32.51
C TYR A 6 1.62 -13.99 -31.76
N TYR A 7 0.43 -14.21 -32.34
CA TYR A 7 -0.56 -15.12 -31.78
C TYR A 7 -0.09 -16.58 -31.87
N ASP A 8 0.50 -16.94 -33.02
CA ASP A 8 1.09 -18.25 -33.28
C ASP A 8 2.29 -18.50 -32.36
N THR A 9 3.11 -17.47 -32.12
CA THR A 9 4.25 -17.54 -31.17
C THR A 9 3.82 -17.80 -29.73
N LEU A 10 2.71 -17.19 -29.29
CA LEU A 10 2.12 -17.44 -27.97
C LEU A 10 1.23 -18.69 -27.94
N GLY A 11 0.92 -19.28 -29.09
CA GLY A 11 0.02 -20.43 -29.22
C GLY A 11 -1.42 -20.13 -28.81
N VAL A 12 -1.89 -18.92 -29.08
CA VAL A 12 -3.24 -18.44 -28.74
C VAL A 12 -4.01 -18.02 -30.00
N SER A 13 -5.34 -18.04 -29.95
CA SER A 13 -6.18 -17.55 -31.06
C SER A 13 -6.03 -16.03 -31.22
N LYS A 14 -6.25 -15.52 -32.44
CA LYS A 14 -6.36 -14.07 -32.69
C LYS A 14 -7.46 -13.40 -31.86
N ASP A 15 -8.52 -14.15 -31.55
CA ASP A 15 -9.64 -13.69 -30.72
C ASP A 15 -9.39 -13.87 -29.21
N ALA A 16 -8.17 -14.27 -28.80
CA ALA A 16 -7.85 -14.50 -27.39
C ALA A 16 -8.00 -13.23 -26.55
N SER A 17 -8.52 -13.38 -25.34
CA SER A 17 -8.57 -12.32 -24.33
C SER A 17 -7.17 -11.94 -23.84
N GLN A 18 -7.04 -10.74 -23.27
CA GLN A 18 -5.78 -10.29 -22.65
C GLN A 18 -5.29 -11.24 -21.55
N ASP A 19 -6.22 -11.83 -20.79
CA ASP A 19 -5.90 -12.81 -19.75
C ASP A 19 -5.32 -14.10 -20.34
N GLU A 20 -5.82 -14.56 -21.48
CA GLU A 20 -5.30 -15.73 -22.19
C GLU A 20 -3.89 -15.47 -22.75
N ILE A 21 -3.67 -14.29 -23.33
CA ILE A 21 -2.35 -13.83 -23.82
C ILE A 21 -1.34 -13.80 -22.66
N LYS A 22 -1.72 -13.19 -21.54
CA LYS A 22 -0.88 -13.11 -20.34
C LYS A 22 -0.59 -14.49 -19.72
N LYS A 23 -1.57 -15.39 -19.72
CA LYS A 23 -1.41 -16.76 -19.22
C LYS A 23 -0.48 -17.58 -20.13
N ALA A 24 -0.61 -17.42 -21.44
CA ALA A 24 0.28 -18.07 -22.41
C ALA A 24 1.72 -17.57 -22.28
N TYR A 25 1.93 -16.26 -22.18
CA TYR A 25 3.23 -15.65 -21.93
C TYR A 25 3.89 -16.21 -20.66
N ARG A 26 3.19 -16.22 -19.52
CA ARG A 26 3.72 -16.77 -18.26
C ARG A 26 4.14 -18.23 -18.37
N LYS A 27 3.37 -19.03 -19.11
CA LYS A 27 3.65 -20.46 -19.32
C LYS A 27 4.89 -20.67 -20.21
N LEU A 28 5.00 -19.92 -21.30
CA LEU A 28 6.11 -20.04 -22.26
C LEU A 28 7.39 -19.39 -21.74
N SER A 29 7.30 -18.24 -21.07
CA SER A 29 8.41 -17.56 -20.41
C SER A 29 9.06 -18.48 -19.37
N LYS A 30 8.28 -19.15 -18.50
CA LYS A 30 8.83 -20.13 -17.54
C LYS A 30 9.46 -21.36 -18.23
N LYS A 31 8.96 -21.75 -19.40
CA LYS A 31 9.44 -22.92 -20.16
C LYS A 31 10.75 -22.66 -20.90
N TYR A 32 10.95 -21.43 -21.38
CA TYR A 32 12.10 -21.03 -22.18
C TYR A 32 13.05 -20.08 -21.45
N HIS A 33 12.85 -19.86 -20.14
CA HIS A 33 13.70 -18.98 -19.35
C HIS A 33 15.16 -19.46 -19.40
N PRO A 34 16.14 -18.58 -19.66
CA PRO A 34 17.55 -18.96 -19.84
C PRO A 34 18.12 -19.71 -18.63
N ASP A 35 17.68 -19.35 -17.42
CA ASP A 35 18.14 -20.03 -16.20
C ASP A 35 17.54 -21.43 -15.97
N ILE A 36 16.44 -21.76 -16.65
CA ILE A 36 15.68 -23.01 -16.45
C ILE A 36 15.89 -23.97 -17.63
N ASN A 37 16.01 -23.44 -18.85
CA ASN A 37 16.12 -24.20 -20.08
C ASN A 37 17.38 -23.81 -20.84
N HIS A 38 18.32 -24.75 -20.93
CA HIS A 38 19.62 -24.60 -21.60
C HIS A 38 19.69 -25.38 -22.93
N GLU A 39 18.54 -25.74 -23.51
CA GLU A 39 18.49 -26.37 -24.83
C GLU A 39 18.82 -25.36 -25.94
N ASP A 40 19.49 -25.83 -27.00
CA ASP A 40 19.79 -25.01 -28.18
C ASP A 40 18.50 -24.43 -28.80
N GLY A 41 18.44 -23.09 -28.92
CA GLY A 41 17.28 -22.36 -29.45
C GLY A 41 16.19 -22.02 -28.41
N ALA A 42 16.38 -22.33 -27.12
CA ALA A 42 15.47 -21.86 -26.06
C ALA A 42 15.50 -20.33 -25.90
N GLU A 43 16.68 -19.72 -26.04
CA GLU A 43 16.86 -18.27 -25.97
C GLU A 43 16.13 -17.52 -27.10
N GLU A 44 16.19 -18.04 -28.34
CA GLU A 44 15.47 -17.45 -29.47
C GLU A 44 13.95 -17.52 -29.28
N LYS A 45 13.46 -18.66 -28.77
CA LYS A 45 12.03 -18.83 -28.43
C LYS A 45 11.62 -17.91 -27.28
N TYR A 46 12.50 -17.69 -26.31
CA TYR A 46 12.24 -16.76 -25.22
C TYR A 46 12.12 -15.32 -25.73
N LYS A 47 13.05 -14.86 -26.58
CA LYS A 47 13.01 -13.54 -27.21
C LYS A 47 11.75 -13.34 -28.06
N ALA A 48 11.37 -14.35 -28.86
CA ALA A 48 10.14 -14.29 -29.66
C ALA A 48 8.88 -14.20 -28.78
N VAL A 49 8.83 -14.95 -27.67
CA VAL A 49 7.71 -14.91 -26.70
C VAL A 49 7.63 -13.54 -26.00
N GLN A 50 8.76 -12.91 -25.71
CA GLN A 50 8.81 -11.56 -25.15
C GLN A 50 8.30 -10.51 -26.15
N ASP A 51 8.81 -10.52 -27.39
CA ASP A 51 8.39 -9.61 -28.48
C ASP A 51 6.87 -9.70 -28.74
N ALA A 52 6.35 -10.94 -28.80
CA ALA A 52 4.92 -11.18 -28.98
C ALA A 52 4.08 -10.63 -27.81
N TYR A 53 4.52 -10.78 -26.56
CA TYR A 53 3.78 -10.26 -25.40
C TYR A 53 3.88 -8.75 -25.26
N GLU A 54 5.01 -8.13 -25.62
CA GLU A 54 5.14 -6.67 -25.61
C GLU A 54 4.13 -6.00 -26.55
N THR A 55 3.87 -6.64 -27.69
CA THR A 55 2.91 -6.14 -28.67
C THR A 55 1.48 -6.51 -28.31
N LEU A 56 1.21 -7.77 -27.97
CA LEU A 56 -0.16 -8.26 -27.77
C LEU A 56 -0.73 -8.00 -26.37
N GLY A 57 0.13 -7.82 -25.36
CA GLY A 57 -0.25 -7.59 -23.97
C GLY A 57 -0.71 -6.16 -23.68
N ASP A 58 -0.50 -5.23 -24.63
CA ASP A 58 -1.06 -3.88 -24.60
C ASP A 58 -2.16 -3.75 -25.65
N ASP A 59 -3.33 -3.26 -25.24
CA ASP A 59 -4.51 -3.19 -26.11
C ASP A 59 -4.30 -2.26 -27.31
N GLN A 60 -3.54 -1.17 -27.15
CA GLN A 60 -3.29 -0.21 -28.23
C GLN A 60 -2.26 -0.77 -29.23
N LYS A 61 -1.17 -1.36 -28.74
CA LYS A 61 -0.16 -2.02 -29.60
C LYS A 61 -0.74 -3.21 -30.35
N ARG A 62 -1.61 -4.00 -29.69
CA ARG A 62 -2.32 -5.11 -30.32
C ARG A 62 -3.20 -4.64 -31.47
N GLN A 63 -3.98 -3.57 -31.27
CA GLN A 63 -4.82 -3.00 -32.34
C GLN A 63 -3.98 -2.54 -33.55
N MET A 64 -2.85 -1.88 -33.29
CA MET A 64 -1.93 -1.45 -34.36
C MET A 64 -1.32 -2.64 -35.10
N TYR A 65 -0.90 -3.67 -34.37
CA TYR A 65 -0.40 -4.91 -34.97
C TYR A 65 -1.47 -5.64 -35.79
N ASP A 66 -2.70 -5.71 -35.28
CA ASP A 66 -3.83 -6.31 -35.98
C ASP A 66 -4.15 -5.58 -37.29
N GLN A 67 -4.00 -4.26 -37.31
CA GLN A 67 -4.33 -3.41 -38.46
C GLN A 67 -3.18 -3.29 -39.48
N TYR A 68 -1.93 -3.24 -39.02
CA TYR A 68 -0.77 -2.84 -39.84
C TYR A 68 0.40 -3.83 -39.81
N GLY A 69 0.34 -4.87 -38.96
CA GLY A 69 1.39 -5.88 -38.82
C GLY A 69 2.63 -5.36 -38.10
N LYS A 70 3.73 -6.11 -38.17
CA LYS A 70 4.99 -5.77 -37.47
C LYS A 70 5.54 -4.39 -37.83
N ALA A 71 5.34 -3.94 -39.06
CA ALA A 71 5.77 -2.61 -39.51
C ALA A 71 4.97 -1.44 -38.88
N GLY A 72 3.73 -1.68 -38.40
CA GLY A 72 2.92 -0.65 -37.74
C GLY A 72 3.11 -0.57 -36.22
N ALA A 73 3.56 -1.66 -35.60
CA ALA A 73 3.89 -1.68 -34.17
C ALA A 73 5.13 -0.82 -33.86
N ASP A 74 6.12 -0.78 -34.76
CA ASP A 74 7.31 0.07 -34.65
C ASP A 74 7.11 1.49 -35.20
N ALA A 75 6.22 1.68 -36.19
CA ALA A 75 5.95 3.00 -36.79
C ALA A 75 5.02 3.90 -35.96
N GLY A 76 4.49 3.38 -34.84
CA GLY A 76 3.44 4.03 -34.05
C GLY A 76 3.91 5.07 -33.03
N PHE A 77 5.21 5.32 -32.86
CA PHE A 77 5.72 6.24 -31.84
C PHE A 77 6.70 7.30 -32.38
N GLY A 78 6.38 7.84 -33.55
CA GLY A 78 6.99 9.06 -34.10
C GLY A 78 6.00 10.23 -34.12
N GLY A 79 5.37 10.56 -32.99
CA GLY A 79 4.39 11.66 -32.97
C GLY A 79 3.71 11.91 -31.63
N GLY A 80 4.40 12.65 -30.76
CA GLY A 80 3.78 13.48 -29.72
C GLY A 80 3.09 12.76 -28.55
N GLY A 81 3.80 12.59 -27.43
CA GLY A 81 3.18 12.27 -26.14
C GLY A 81 4.16 11.65 -25.14
N GLN A 82 4.35 12.30 -24.00
CA GLN A 82 5.13 11.81 -22.87
C GLN A 82 4.67 10.43 -22.39
N GLY A 83 5.61 9.50 -22.17
CA GLY A 83 5.31 8.20 -21.55
C GLY A 83 6.56 7.35 -21.38
N PHE A 84 7.06 7.29 -20.15
CA PHE A 84 8.26 6.62 -19.68
C PHE A 84 8.15 5.08 -19.75
N GLY A 85 9.21 4.38 -20.19
CA GLY A 85 9.44 2.98 -19.83
C GLY A 85 10.27 2.16 -20.81
N GLY A 86 11.55 1.94 -20.49
CA GLY A 86 12.33 0.85 -21.10
C GLY A 86 13.84 1.04 -21.16
N PHE A 87 14.51 1.22 -20.01
CA PHE A 87 15.96 1.06 -19.94
C PHE A 87 16.30 -0.27 -19.24
N GLY A 88 17.07 -1.10 -19.93
CA GLY A 88 17.69 -2.33 -19.42
C GLY A 88 17.60 -3.45 -20.46
N GLY A 89 18.67 -4.02 -21.00
CA GLY A 89 20.09 -3.85 -20.72
C GLY A 89 20.88 -4.74 -21.68
N PHE A 90 21.96 -4.14 -22.20
CA PHE A 90 23.21 -4.69 -22.72
C PHE A 90 23.43 -6.22 -22.69
N GLY A 91 23.87 -6.79 -23.82
CA GLY A 91 24.54 -8.10 -23.82
C GLY A 91 24.72 -8.81 -25.15
N GLY A 92 25.68 -8.37 -25.97
CA GLY A 92 26.63 -9.27 -26.66
C GLY A 92 26.21 -10.10 -27.88
N GLY A 93 26.70 -9.69 -29.06
CA GLY A 93 27.35 -10.62 -30.01
C GLY A 93 26.59 -10.97 -31.29
N GLY A 94 26.94 -10.32 -32.41
CA GLY A 94 26.76 -10.93 -33.75
C GLY A 94 26.35 -10.00 -34.89
N GLN A 95 27.33 -9.29 -35.45
CA GLN A 95 27.46 -8.84 -36.86
C GLN A 95 26.24 -8.24 -37.58
N GLY A 96 26.27 -6.91 -37.77
CA GLY A 96 25.51 -6.26 -38.84
C GLY A 96 25.63 -4.74 -38.83
N ALA A 97 26.34 -4.19 -39.83
CA ALA A 97 26.47 -2.77 -40.17
C ALA A 97 27.21 -1.84 -39.18
N GLN A 98 28.26 -1.19 -39.70
CA GLN A 98 29.07 -0.17 -39.03
C GLN A 98 28.25 1.10 -38.75
N PHE A 99 27.56 1.15 -37.61
CA PHE A 99 27.19 2.39 -36.92
C PHE A 99 28.15 2.61 -35.74
N SER A 100 29.41 2.85 -36.06
CA SER A 100 30.44 3.23 -35.08
C SER A 100 31.01 4.57 -35.51
N GLY A 101 30.35 5.65 -35.12
CA GLY A 101 30.88 6.98 -35.40
C GLY A 101 30.04 8.15 -34.91
N ASP A 102 28.72 8.12 -35.03
CA ASP A 102 27.91 9.33 -34.72
C ASP A 102 26.44 9.06 -34.41
N LEU A 103 26.18 8.17 -33.44
CA LEU A 103 24.86 8.09 -32.81
C LEU A 103 24.63 9.22 -31.79
N ASN A 104 25.69 9.93 -31.35
CA ASN A 104 25.56 11.15 -30.57
C ASN A 104 25.22 12.35 -31.47
N ASP A 105 25.91 12.55 -32.61
CA ASP A 105 25.66 13.73 -33.46
C ASP A 105 24.39 13.59 -34.34
N LEU A 106 23.99 12.37 -34.72
CA LEU A 106 22.70 12.15 -35.41
C LEU A 106 21.52 12.29 -34.44
N PHE A 107 21.70 11.91 -33.17
CA PHE A 107 20.74 12.19 -32.12
C PHE A 107 20.71 13.71 -31.82
N GLU A 108 21.86 14.40 -31.79
CA GLU A 108 21.90 15.86 -31.68
C GLU A 108 21.37 16.61 -32.90
N GLN A 109 21.35 16.06 -34.12
CA GLN A 109 20.81 16.75 -35.30
C GLN A 109 19.32 16.47 -35.52
N MET A 110 18.84 15.28 -35.16
CA MET A 110 17.42 14.90 -35.28
C MET A 110 16.61 15.31 -34.02
N PHE A 111 17.26 15.34 -32.84
CA PHE A 111 16.72 15.91 -31.59
C PHE A 111 17.29 17.30 -31.24
N GLY A 112 18.14 17.90 -32.09
CA GLY A 112 18.61 19.29 -31.97
C GLY A 112 17.71 20.34 -32.60
N GLY A 113 16.49 19.94 -32.98
CA GLY A 113 15.39 20.90 -33.03
C GLY A 113 15.03 21.24 -31.60
N GLY A 114 15.70 22.25 -31.04
CA GLY A 114 15.53 22.71 -29.67
C GLY A 114 14.07 22.65 -29.26
N PHE A 115 13.74 21.68 -28.41
CA PHE A 115 12.75 21.88 -27.36
C PHE A 115 13.34 22.90 -26.38
N SER A 116 13.59 24.11 -26.89
CA SER A 116 13.62 25.32 -26.09
C SER A 116 12.18 25.42 -25.60
N SER A 117 11.92 24.70 -24.52
CA SER A 117 10.73 24.87 -23.70
C SER A 117 10.83 26.32 -23.24
N ASP A 118 10.20 27.20 -24.03
CA ASP A 118 10.36 28.64 -23.98
C ASP A 118 10.55 29.06 -22.52
N PRO A 119 11.75 29.57 -22.15
CA PRO A 119 12.08 29.87 -20.76
C PRO A 119 11.10 30.85 -20.12
N ASN A 120 10.34 31.61 -20.93
CA ASN A 120 9.34 32.57 -20.51
C ASN A 120 7.92 32.03 -20.43
N ARG A 121 7.68 30.72 -20.65
CA ARG A 121 6.33 30.15 -20.43
C ARG A 121 5.98 30.13 -18.94
N PRO A 122 4.70 30.36 -18.59
CA PRO A 122 4.21 30.14 -17.23
C PRO A 122 4.48 28.70 -16.79
N ARG A 123 5.17 28.51 -15.66
CA ARG A 123 5.42 27.20 -15.07
C ARG A 123 4.86 27.16 -13.66
N GLN A 124 4.09 26.13 -13.34
CA GLN A 124 3.56 25.94 -12.00
C GLN A 124 4.71 25.80 -10.99
N GLY A 125 4.53 26.38 -9.80
CA GLY A 125 5.44 26.22 -8.69
C GLY A 125 5.52 24.76 -8.24
N ARG A 126 6.61 24.42 -7.54
CA ARG A 126 6.79 23.05 -7.04
C ARG A 126 5.85 22.78 -5.87
N ASP A 127 5.46 21.52 -5.75
CA ASP A 127 4.72 21.04 -4.59
C ASP A 127 5.62 20.95 -3.35
N LEU A 128 5.01 21.15 -2.19
CA LEU A 128 5.65 21.02 -0.88
C LEU A 128 5.04 19.83 -0.12
N GLN A 129 5.82 19.24 0.78
CA GLN A 129 5.35 18.21 1.69
C GLN A 129 5.54 18.66 3.14
N TYR A 130 4.49 18.51 3.95
CA TYR A 130 4.52 18.79 5.39
C TYR A 130 4.26 17.51 6.16
N ARG A 131 5.18 17.16 7.06
CA ARG A 131 5.03 16.01 7.95
C ARG A 131 4.28 16.42 9.21
N MET A 132 3.10 15.85 9.42
CA MET A 132 2.30 16.07 10.63
C MET A 132 2.29 14.81 11.50
N ASN A 133 2.80 14.91 12.72
CA ASN A 133 2.70 13.83 13.70
C ASN A 133 1.42 14.02 14.53
N LEU A 134 0.61 12.97 14.61
CA LEU A 134 -0.65 12.93 15.35
C LEU A 134 -0.56 11.90 16.47
N SER A 135 -1.24 12.15 17.59
CA SER A 135 -1.54 11.07 18.54
C SER A 135 -2.55 10.09 17.94
N PHE A 136 -2.64 8.90 18.54
CA PHE A 136 -3.61 7.88 18.13
C PHE A 136 -5.05 8.42 18.23
N GLU A 137 -5.36 9.14 19.30
CA GLU A 137 -6.68 9.75 19.54
C GLU A 137 -6.94 10.90 18.58
N GLU A 138 -5.95 11.75 18.29
CA GLU A 138 -6.08 12.83 17.30
C GLU A 138 -6.36 12.29 15.89
N ALA A 139 -5.77 11.15 15.54
CA ALA A 139 -6.07 10.48 14.27
C ALA A 139 -7.50 9.91 14.21
N ILE A 140 -8.02 9.44 15.35
CA ILE A 140 -9.38 8.90 15.46
C ILE A 140 -10.42 10.01 15.41
N PHE A 141 -10.27 11.04 16.24
CA PHE A 141 -11.29 12.09 16.40
C PHE A 141 -11.15 13.26 15.43
N GLY A 142 -10.01 13.35 14.75
CA GLY A 142 -9.65 14.53 13.99
C GLY A 142 -9.20 15.65 14.92
N LYS A 143 -8.64 16.71 14.32
CA LYS A 143 -8.09 17.84 15.05
C LYS A 143 -8.15 19.09 14.18
N GLU A 144 -8.52 20.22 14.76
CA GLU A 144 -8.26 21.51 14.15
C GLU A 144 -6.94 22.03 14.69
N THR A 145 -6.01 22.33 13.79
CA THR A 145 -4.69 22.84 14.17
C THR A 145 -4.21 23.85 13.15
N THR A 146 -3.24 24.65 13.57
CA THR A 146 -2.52 25.53 12.65
C THR A 146 -1.17 24.91 12.31
N ILE A 147 -0.86 24.84 11.03
CA ILE A 147 0.48 24.48 10.54
C ILE A 147 1.26 25.73 10.15
N ASN A 148 2.56 25.69 10.43
CA ASN A 148 3.51 26.71 10.05
C ASN A 148 4.54 26.09 9.11
N TYR A 149 4.73 26.68 7.94
CA TYR A 149 5.71 26.22 6.95
C TYR A 149 6.29 27.40 6.18
N ASN A 150 7.43 27.18 5.53
CA ASN A 150 8.06 28.17 4.67
C ASN A 150 7.88 27.75 3.21
N ARG A 151 7.69 28.73 2.34
CA ARG A 151 7.64 28.58 0.88
C ARG A 151 8.36 29.73 0.19
N GLN A 152 8.72 29.57 -1.07
CA GLN A 152 9.23 30.60 -1.96
C GLN A 152 8.05 31.40 -2.53
N GLY A 153 8.11 32.72 -2.35
CA GLY A 153 7.20 33.70 -2.95
C GLY A 153 7.57 34.02 -4.40
N GLU A 154 6.74 34.83 -5.06
CA GLU A 154 6.89 35.16 -6.50
C GLU A 154 8.23 35.81 -6.84
N ASN A 155 8.82 36.56 -5.90
CA ASN A 155 10.11 37.23 -6.05
C ASN A 155 11.31 36.36 -5.63
N GLY A 156 11.09 35.08 -5.29
CA GLY A 156 12.12 34.16 -4.79
C GLY A 156 12.44 34.31 -3.29
N GLU A 157 11.74 35.20 -2.58
CA GLU A 157 11.88 35.37 -1.13
C GLU A 157 11.24 34.22 -0.35
N GLN A 158 11.77 33.89 0.84
CA GLN A 158 11.10 32.93 1.72
C GLN A 158 9.94 33.60 2.49
N GLU A 159 8.73 33.10 2.26
CA GLU A 159 7.52 33.48 2.98
C GLU A 159 7.22 32.43 4.05
N ARG A 160 7.05 32.88 5.30
CA ARG A 160 6.44 32.06 6.35
C ARG A 160 4.93 32.10 6.19
N LYS A 161 4.29 30.93 6.11
CA LYS A 161 2.84 30.78 6.06
C LYS A 161 2.32 30.10 7.32
N GLU A 162 1.17 30.59 7.75
CA GLU A 162 0.37 30.04 8.83
C GLU A 162 -0.99 29.67 8.24
N LEU A 163 -1.36 28.38 8.35
CA LEU A 163 -2.59 27.87 7.76
C LEU A 163 -3.36 27.05 8.79
N LYS A 164 -4.63 27.38 8.99
CA LYS A 164 -5.57 26.56 9.76
C LYS A 164 -6.00 25.37 8.92
N VAL A 165 -5.79 24.17 9.43
CA VAL A 165 -6.13 22.91 8.77
C VAL A 165 -6.97 22.06 9.70
N THR A 166 -8.00 21.43 9.13
CA THR A 166 -8.88 20.50 9.84
C THR A 166 -8.53 19.09 9.40
N ILE A 167 -7.95 18.31 10.30
CA ILE A 167 -7.64 16.90 10.09
C ILE A 167 -8.95 16.10 10.21
N PRO A 168 -9.34 15.34 9.18
CA PRO A 168 -10.53 14.49 9.23
C PRO A 168 -10.42 13.46 10.35
N ALA A 169 -11.58 13.11 10.91
CA ALA A 169 -11.66 11.97 11.81
C ALA A 169 -11.40 10.66 11.04
N GLY A 170 -10.68 9.73 11.68
CA GLY A 170 -10.38 8.41 11.14
C GLY A 170 -9.17 8.35 10.19
N VAL A 171 -8.33 9.39 10.11
CA VAL A 171 -7.14 9.39 9.23
C VAL A 171 -6.16 8.27 9.58
N GLU A 172 -5.58 7.63 8.57
CA GLU A 172 -4.60 6.55 8.71
C GLU A 172 -3.15 7.02 8.62
N ASP A 173 -2.24 6.19 9.13
CA ASP A 173 -0.80 6.44 9.02
C ASP A 173 -0.37 6.46 7.55
N GLY A 174 0.43 7.46 7.17
CA GLY A 174 0.87 7.68 5.80
C GLY A 174 -0.18 8.34 4.89
N GLN A 175 -1.41 8.55 5.36
CA GLN A 175 -2.44 9.23 4.58
C GLN A 175 -2.06 10.69 4.30
N GLN A 176 -2.48 11.19 3.13
CA GLN A 176 -2.13 12.54 2.66
C GLN A 176 -3.36 13.43 2.48
N MET A 177 -3.23 14.70 2.83
CA MET A 177 -4.18 15.77 2.54
C MET A 177 -3.52 16.81 1.63
N ARG A 178 -4.18 17.11 0.50
CA ARG A 178 -3.73 18.14 -0.44
C ARG A 178 -4.37 19.48 -0.12
N LEU A 179 -3.55 20.52 -0.08
CA LEU A 179 -3.96 21.91 0.09
C LEU A 179 -3.54 22.68 -1.18
N SER A 180 -4.53 23.02 -2.00
CA SER A 180 -4.28 23.54 -3.33
C SER A 180 -3.71 24.96 -3.31
N GLY A 181 -2.69 25.23 -4.14
CA GLY A 181 -2.04 26.54 -4.25
C GLY A 181 -1.21 26.96 -3.01
N GLN A 182 -0.95 26.02 -2.10
CA GLN A 182 -0.17 26.25 -0.88
C GLN A 182 1.30 25.80 -1.02
N GLY A 183 1.73 25.37 -2.21
CA GLY A 183 3.12 25.07 -2.52
C GLY A 183 3.94 26.32 -2.87
N GLU A 184 5.05 26.12 -3.58
CA GLU A 184 5.92 27.21 -4.03
C GLU A 184 5.21 28.11 -5.06
N ALA A 185 5.63 29.36 -5.17
CA ALA A 185 5.19 30.24 -6.27
C ALA A 185 5.65 29.69 -7.63
N GLY A 186 4.79 29.82 -8.65
CA GLY A 186 5.15 29.53 -10.04
C GLY A 186 5.99 30.63 -10.67
N THR A 187 6.63 30.32 -11.79
CA THR A 187 7.45 31.28 -12.54
C THR A 187 6.72 31.77 -13.79
N ASN A 188 7.07 32.98 -14.25
CA ASN A 188 6.49 33.62 -15.43
C ASN A 188 4.94 33.69 -15.41
N GLY A 189 4.34 33.97 -14.24
CA GLY A 189 2.89 34.00 -14.07
C GLY A 189 2.23 32.62 -13.95
N GLY A 190 3.00 31.55 -13.76
CA GLY A 190 2.47 30.22 -13.45
C GLY A 190 1.84 30.14 -12.06
N ALA A 191 0.87 29.23 -11.90
CA ALA A 191 0.17 29.03 -10.63
C ALA A 191 1.10 28.51 -9.52
N TYR A 192 0.67 28.65 -8.27
CA TYR A 192 1.35 28.01 -7.15
C TYR A 192 1.29 26.48 -7.25
N GLY A 193 2.31 25.81 -6.70
CA GLY A 193 2.25 24.38 -6.40
C GLY A 193 1.26 24.09 -5.27
N ASP A 194 1.17 22.83 -4.87
CA ASP A 194 0.31 22.38 -3.77
C ASP A 194 1.10 21.97 -2.53
N LEU A 195 0.45 21.97 -1.37
CA LEU A 195 1.03 21.43 -0.14
C LEU A 195 0.37 20.10 0.21
N TYR A 196 1.17 19.05 0.33
CA TYR A 196 0.74 17.73 0.78
C TYR A 196 1.10 17.53 2.25
N VAL A 197 0.09 17.49 3.10
CA VAL A 197 0.24 17.14 4.52
C VAL A 197 0.19 15.63 4.65
N VAL A 198 1.30 15.00 5.03
CA VAL A 198 1.40 13.56 5.28
C VAL A 198 1.25 13.32 6.78
N PHE A 199 0.26 12.52 7.15
CA PHE A 199 -0.03 12.19 8.54
C PHE A 199 0.82 11.00 9.00
N TYR A 200 1.41 11.13 10.18
CA TYR A 200 2.09 10.05 10.87
C TYR A 200 1.44 9.86 12.24
N VAL A 201 0.89 8.67 12.47
CA VAL A 201 0.14 8.36 13.69
C VAL A 201 1.07 7.67 14.68
N ALA A 202 1.23 8.27 15.86
CA ALA A 202 1.98 7.64 16.94
C ALA A 202 1.24 6.41 17.48
N ALA A 203 2.00 5.44 18.00
CA ALA A 203 1.43 4.30 18.70
C ALA A 203 0.56 4.75 19.89
N SER A 204 -0.54 4.04 20.14
CA SER A 204 -1.43 4.31 21.25
C SER A 204 -0.70 4.16 22.59
N LYS A 205 -0.93 5.10 23.51
CA LYS A 205 -0.41 5.01 24.89
C LYS A 205 -1.05 3.87 25.67
N ASP A 206 -2.33 3.60 25.39
CA ASP A 206 -3.11 2.55 26.07
C ASP A 206 -2.97 1.17 25.41
N GLY A 207 -2.03 1.00 24.47
CA GLY A 207 -1.80 -0.28 23.78
C GLY A 207 -2.90 -0.66 22.78
N PHE A 208 -3.67 0.31 22.28
CA PHE A 208 -4.60 0.08 21.18
C PHE A 208 -3.87 -0.16 19.85
N GLU A 209 -4.37 -1.13 19.11
CA GLU A 209 -4.04 -1.35 17.70
C GLU A 209 -5.26 -0.99 16.85
N ARG A 210 -5.07 -0.54 15.61
CA ARG A 210 -6.17 -0.15 14.73
C ARG A 210 -5.99 -0.75 13.34
N ASP A 211 -7.07 -1.29 12.82
CA ASP A 211 -7.23 -1.71 11.43
C ASP A 211 -8.52 -1.09 10.87
N GLY A 212 -8.35 -0.07 10.03
CA GLY A 212 -9.45 0.76 9.54
C GLY A 212 -10.28 1.37 10.67
N ALA A 213 -11.56 1.02 10.72
CA ALA A 213 -12.49 1.46 11.75
C ALA A 213 -12.46 0.59 13.03
N THR A 214 -11.82 -0.58 13.00
CA THR A 214 -11.79 -1.52 14.12
C THR A 214 -10.60 -1.22 15.02
N VAL A 215 -10.85 -1.13 16.33
CA VAL A 215 -9.81 -0.96 17.35
C VAL A 215 -9.65 -2.28 18.10
N TYR A 216 -8.41 -2.69 18.34
CA TYR A 216 -8.08 -3.87 19.12
C TYR A 216 -7.43 -3.46 20.44
N SER A 217 -7.81 -4.14 21.52
CA SER A 217 -7.20 -3.96 22.83
C SER A 217 -7.07 -5.30 23.53
N ARG A 218 -6.15 -5.36 24.50
CA ARG A 218 -5.98 -6.53 25.35
C ARG A 218 -6.24 -6.14 26.80
N VAL A 219 -6.95 -6.99 27.53
CA VAL A 219 -7.25 -6.75 28.94
C VAL A 219 -6.98 -7.98 29.80
N ALA A 220 -6.31 -7.75 30.92
CA ALA A 220 -6.12 -8.75 31.96
C ALA A 220 -7.42 -8.95 32.74
N VAL A 221 -7.77 -10.20 32.98
CA VAL A 221 -8.85 -10.57 33.91
C VAL A 221 -8.30 -11.55 34.92
N ASP A 222 -8.65 -11.38 36.19
CA ASP A 222 -8.22 -12.30 37.22
C ASP A 222 -8.92 -13.66 37.07
N TYR A 223 -8.26 -14.71 37.57
CA TYR A 223 -8.78 -16.08 37.46
C TYR A 223 -10.18 -16.25 38.06
N ALA A 224 -10.49 -15.57 39.17
CA ALA A 224 -11.79 -15.71 39.82
C ALA A 224 -12.90 -15.11 38.95
N THR A 225 -12.69 -13.92 38.38
CA THR A 225 -13.64 -13.29 37.44
C THR A 225 -13.79 -14.11 36.16
N ALA A 226 -12.72 -14.70 35.63
CA ALA A 226 -12.82 -15.56 34.45
C ALA A 226 -13.68 -16.81 34.70
N VAL A 227 -13.55 -17.42 35.89
CA VAL A 227 -14.29 -18.64 36.27
C VAL A 227 -15.73 -18.32 36.69
N LEU A 228 -15.93 -17.35 37.58
CA LEU A 228 -17.22 -17.03 38.19
C LEU A 228 -18.07 -16.07 37.33
N GLY A 229 -17.44 -15.38 36.39
CA GLY A 229 -18.02 -14.25 35.69
C GLY A 229 -18.01 -12.99 36.55
N GLY A 230 -18.25 -11.85 35.90
CA GLY A 230 -18.25 -10.55 36.57
C GLY A 230 -18.33 -9.41 35.58
N GLU A 231 -17.96 -8.22 36.04
CA GLU A 231 -17.86 -7.01 35.21
C GLU A 231 -16.48 -6.42 35.41
N ILE A 232 -15.86 -5.98 34.31
CA ILE A 232 -14.55 -5.33 34.31
C ILE A 232 -14.65 -3.98 33.58
N SER A 233 -13.87 -3.00 34.01
CA SER A 233 -13.71 -1.75 33.27
C SER A 233 -12.70 -1.94 32.14
N VAL A 234 -13.08 -1.60 30.91
CA VAL A 234 -12.22 -1.66 29.73
C VAL A 234 -12.06 -0.26 29.15
N ASN A 235 -10.80 0.13 28.95
CA ASN A 235 -10.48 1.39 28.30
C ASN A 235 -10.89 1.32 26.82
N THR A 236 -11.60 2.35 26.37
CA THR A 236 -11.90 2.56 24.95
C THR A 236 -11.38 3.91 24.51
N VAL A 237 -11.26 4.12 23.20
CA VAL A 237 -10.90 5.45 22.67
C VAL A 237 -11.94 6.52 23.01
N HIS A 238 -13.17 6.11 23.38
CA HIS A 238 -14.28 6.98 23.80
C HIS A 238 -14.43 7.07 25.33
N GLY A 239 -13.43 6.62 26.10
CA GLY A 239 -13.48 6.52 27.56
C GLY A 239 -13.84 5.13 28.07
N ASP A 240 -13.85 4.94 29.39
CA ASP A 240 -13.99 3.63 30.00
C ASP A 240 -15.42 3.08 29.87
N VAL A 241 -15.54 1.79 29.62
CA VAL A 241 -16.81 1.08 29.49
C VAL A 241 -16.79 -0.21 30.30
N GLN A 242 -17.89 -0.52 30.98
CA GLN A 242 -18.06 -1.80 31.67
C GLN A 242 -18.29 -2.93 30.66
N LEU A 243 -17.46 -3.98 30.74
CA LEU A 243 -17.59 -5.21 29.97
C LEU A 243 -18.01 -6.34 30.90
N LYS A 244 -19.14 -6.98 30.58
CA LYS A 244 -19.60 -8.18 31.29
C LYS A 244 -18.83 -9.39 30.79
N ILE A 245 -18.18 -10.09 31.72
CA ILE A 245 -17.44 -11.33 31.50
C ILE A 245 -18.32 -12.50 31.92
N PRO A 246 -18.72 -13.40 30.99
CA PRO A 246 -19.42 -14.63 31.33
C PRO A 246 -18.56 -15.57 32.18
N ALA A 247 -19.20 -16.37 33.03
CA ALA A 247 -18.53 -17.45 33.75
C ALA A 247 -17.90 -18.46 32.78
N GLY A 248 -16.71 -18.95 33.10
CA GLY A 248 -15.96 -19.88 32.27
C GLY A 248 -15.27 -19.27 31.04
N THR A 249 -15.08 -17.94 31.02
CA THR A 249 -14.37 -17.24 29.94
C THR A 249 -12.93 -17.75 29.83
N GLN A 250 -12.52 -18.16 28.63
CA GLN A 250 -11.17 -18.66 28.36
C GLN A 250 -10.22 -17.52 27.97
N THR A 251 -8.92 -17.75 28.09
CA THR A 251 -7.90 -16.82 27.56
C THR A 251 -8.03 -16.69 26.04
N GLU A 252 -7.64 -15.54 25.50
CA GLU A 252 -7.78 -15.17 24.08
C GLU A 252 -9.24 -15.09 23.59
N THR A 253 -10.22 -15.04 24.50
CA THR A 253 -11.62 -14.80 24.12
C THR A 253 -11.80 -13.34 23.71
N ASN A 254 -12.43 -13.14 22.55
CA ASN A 254 -12.70 -11.82 21.99
C ASN A 254 -14.10 -11.32 22.35
N PHE A 255 -14.19 -10.14 22.94
CA PHE A 255 -15.43 -9.42 23.20
C PHE A 255 -15.55 -8.22 22.28
N ARG A 256 -16.71 -8.08 21.63
CA ARG A 256 -16.99 -6.97 20.72
C ARG A 256 -17.77 -5.87 21.45
N LEU A 257 -17.16 -4.70 21.58
CA LEU A 257 -17.80 -3.47 22.04
C LEU A 257 -18.28 -2.67 20.82
N ARG A 258 -19.60 -2.71 20.58
CA ARG A 258 -20.19 -2.11 19.38
C ARG A 258 -20.09 -0.58 19.40
N GLY A 259 -19.68 0.02 18.27
CA GLY A 259 -19.58 1.47 18.11
C GLY A 259 -18.45 2.14 18.90
N LYS A 260 -17.56 1.34 19.50
CA LYS A 260 -16.42 1.81 20.31
C LYS A 260 -15.09 1.83 19.55
N GLY A 261 -15.11 1.59 18.24
CA GLY A 261 -13.96 1.72 17.35
C GLY A 261 -13.79 3.14 16.81
N ALA A 262 -12.96 3.28 15.77
CA ALA A 262 -12.71 4.54 15.11
C ALA A 262 -13.84 4.92 14.13
N PRO A 263 -14.04 6.22 13.83
CA PRO A 263 -14.98 6.67 12.81
C PRO A 263 -14.72 6.03 11.44
N VAL A 264 -15.78 5.64 10.74
CA VAL A 264 -15.66 5.09 9.38
C VAL A 264 -15.36 6.24 8.41
N MET A 265 -14.20 6.19 7.76
CA MET A 265 -13.81 7.23 6.81
C MET A 265 -14.80 7.27 5.63
N ARG A 266 -15.33 8.47 5.34
CA ARG A 266 -16.36 8.70 4.29
C ARG A 266 -17.67 7.90 4.48
N GLY A 267 -17.88 7.32 5.66
CA GLY A 267 -19.10 6.64 6.05
C GLY A 267 -19.82 7.39 7.17
N ASN A 268 -20.88 6.76 7.71
CA ASN A 268 -21.54 7.25 8.91
C ASN A 268 -21.34 6.25 10.05
N GLY A 269 -21.07 6.76 11.24
CA GLY A 269 -20.89 5.97 12.46
C GLY A 269 -19.45 5.53 12.72
N ASN A 270 -19.30 4.76 13.81
CA ASN A 270 -18.04 4.25 14.30
C ASN A 270 -17.94 2.75 14.06
N GLY A 271 -16.72 2.24 13.86
CA GLY A 271 -16.44 0.83 13.94
C GLY A 271 -16.54 0.30 15.38
N ASP A 272 -16.02 -0.90 15.59
CA ASP A 272 -16.11 -1.58 16.87
C ASP A 272 -14.75 -1.69 17.54
N GLN A 273 -14.76 -1.90 18.85
CA GLN A 273 -13.58 -2.33 19.57
C GLN A 273 -13.66 -3.83 19.85
N ILE A 274 -12.60 -4.57 19.51
CA ILE A 274 -12.41 -5.97 19.86
C ILE A 274 -11.45 -6.03 21.04
N VAL A 275 -11.95 -6.56 22.15
CA VAL A 275 -11.22 -6.71 23.40
C VAL A 275 -10.84 -8.18 23.55
N THR A 276 -9.55 -8.48 23.48
CA THR A 276 -9.03 -9.82 23.74
C THR A 276 -8.69 -9.95 25.22
N VAL A 277 -9.33 -10.90 25.90
CA VAL A 277 -9.13 -11.14 27.33
C VAL A 277 -8.03 -12.17 27.55
N TYR A 278 -7.12 -11.90 28.49
CA TYR A 278 -6.16 -12.89 28.98
C TYR A 278 -6.29 -13.05 30.50
N ILE A 279 -6.10 -14.28 30.96
CA ILE A 279 -6.16 -14.58 32.40
C ILE A 279 -4.82 -14.20 33.02
N ASP A 280 -4.83 -13.23 33.93
CA ASP A 280 -3.64 -12.87 34.70
C ASP A 280 -3.47 -13.79 35.91
N VAL A 281 -2.33 -14.47 35.95
CA VAL A 281 -1.96 -15.37 37.05
C VAL A 281 -0.99 -14.62 37.97
N PRO A 282 -1.40 -14.26 39.20
CA PRO A 282 -0.57 -13.44 40.07
C PRO A 282 0.71 -14.18 40.49
N LYS A 283 1.86 -13.49 40.41
CA LYS A 283 3.17 -14.05 40.77
C LYS A 283 3.34 -14.32 42.27
N LYS A 284 2.51 -13.70 43.11
CA LYS A 284 2.56 -13.79 44.58
C LYS A 284 1.15 -13.94 45.13
N LEU A 285 1.01 -14.78 46.14
CA LEU A 285 -0.26 -15.08 46.79
C LEU A 285 -0.14 -14.89 48.30
N SER A 286 -1.17 -14.28 48.91
CA SER A 286 -1.33 -14.21 50.36
C SER A 286 -1.62 -15.59 50.96
N LYS A 287 -1.49 -15.72 52.29
CA LYS A 287 -1.79 -16.99 52.99
C LYS A 287 -3.25 -17.42 52.77
N ASP A 288 -4.18 -16.48 52.79
CA ASP A 288 -5.61 -16.75 52.60
C ASP A 288 -5.92 -17.11 51.14
N GLN A 289 -5.29 -16.43 50.17
CA GLN A 289 -5.43 -16.76 48.75
C GLN A 289 -4.92 -18.18 48.45
N LYS A 290 -3.76 -18.56 49.00
CA LYS A 290 -3.23 -19.93 48.88
C LYS A 290 -4.20 -20.94 49.47
N LYS A 291 -4.70 -20.69 50.69
CA LYS A 291 -5.68 -21.58 51.35
C LYS A 291 -6.95 -21.76 50.50
N ALA A 292 -7.48 -20.68 49.92
CA ALA A 292 -8.65 -20.73 49.06
C ALA A 292 -8.41 -21.54 47.78
N LEU A 293 -7.25 -21.34 47.13
CA LEU A 293 -6.88 -22.11 45.94
C LEU A 293 -6.62 -23.59 46.23
N THR A 294 -6.04 -23.92 47.38
CA THR A 294 -5.89 -25.31 47.82
C THR A 294 -7.24 -25.98 48.06
N ALA A 295 -8.17 -25.29 48.73
CA ALA A 295 -9.52 -25.82 48.92
C ALA A 295 -10.28 -26.00 47.58
N TYR A 296 -10.09 -25.08 46.64
CA TYR A 296 -10.62 -25.23 45.28
C TYR A 296 -10.03 -26.44 44.56
N GLN A 297 -8.71 -26.65 44.65
CA GLN A 297 -8.03 -27.79 44.06
C GLN A 297 -8.50 -29.13 44.67
N GLU A 298 -8.65 -29.21 45.99
CA GLU A 298 -9.19 -30.39 46.67
C GLU A 298 -10.63 -30.70 46.23
N ALA A 299 -11.44 -29.67 45.96
CA ALA A 299 -12.78 -29.84 45.41
C ALA A 299 -12.80 -30.31 43.94
N MET A 300 -11.73 -30.07 43.18
CA MET A 300 -11.60 -30.55 41.79
C MET A 300 -11.30 -32.05 41.70
N ASP A 301 -10.68 -32.66 42.72
CA ASP A 301 -10.20 -34.05 42.71
C ASP A 301 -11.32 -35.13 42.61
N GLY A 302 -12.58 -34.72 42.49
CA GLY A 302 -13.68 -35.59 42.05
C GLY A 302 -13.75 -35.86 40.54
N HIS A 303 -12.95 -35.17 39.71
CA HIS A 303 -12.88 -35.36 38.26
C HIS A 303 -11.44 -35.62 37.81
N SER A 304 -11.11 -36.90 37.67
CA SER A 304 -9.80 -37.35 37.19
C SER A 304 -9.47 -36.72 35.83
N THR A 305 -8.30 -36.09 35.76
CA THR A 305 -7.65 -35.71 34.52
C THR A 305 -7.48 -36.96 33.66
N LYS A 306 -8.25 -37.09 32.57
CA LYS A 306 -7.90 -38.03 31.50
C LYS A 306 -6.49 -37.66 31.04
N ARG A 307 -5.55 -38.55 31.33
CA ARG A 307 -4.17 -38.57 30.84
C ARG A 307 -4.21 -38.27 29.33
N GLY A 308 -3.72 -37.10 28.93
CA GLY A 308 -3.65 -36.73 27.52
C GLY A 308 -2.75 -37.70 26.77
N LEU A 309 -3.32 -38.40 25.79
CA LEU A 309 -2.59 -39.09 24.74
C LEU A 309 -2.11 -38.02 23.75
N PHE A 310 -0.83 -37.71 23.76
CA PHE A 310 -0.19 -37.00 22.66
C PHE A 310 0.20 -38.03 21.59
N ASN A 311 -0.34 -37.89 20.38
CA ASN A 311 0.18 -38.49 19.15
C ASN A 311 0.97 -37.42 18.40
#